data_AF-A0A1W9L9D8-F1
#
_entry.id   AF-A0A1W9L9D8-F1
#
_cell.length_a   1.000
_cell.length_b   1.000
_cell.length_c   1.000
_cell.angle_alpha   90.00
_cell.angle_beta   90.00
_cell.angle_gamma   90.00
#
_symmetry.space_group_name_H-M   'P 1'
#
loop_
_entity.id
_entity.type
_entity.pdbx_description
1 polymer ?
#
loop_
_entity_poly.entity_id
_entity_poly.type
_entity_poly.pdbx_seq_one_letter_code
_entity_poly.pdbx_strand_id
1 'polypeptide(L)' 'MRVRLVQIGHAFERMKYVIRDTANATKKQARLVLMGQQTEVDKLIVDKMIDPLLHLVRNAVGHGIE' A
#
# COMPACT_ATOMS: atom_id res chain seq x y z
N MET A 1 6.53 -10.96 24.84
CA MET A 1 5.70 -10.32 23.80
C MET A 1 5.11 -11.43 22.94
N ARG A 2 3.79 -11.59 22.85
CA ARG A 2 3.18 -12.65 22.04
C ARG A 2 2.94 -12.07 20.65
N VAL A 3 3.63 -12.61 19.65
CA VAL A 3 3.49 -12.20 18.24
C VAL A 3 2.06 -12.50 17.81
N ARG A 4 1.38 -11.50 17.23
CA ARG A 4 0.04 -11.68 16.65
C ARG A 4 0.17 -11.55 15.14
N LEU A 5 0.19 -12.68 14.46
CA LEU A 5 0.25 -12.71 13.01
C LEU A 5 -1.09 -12.32 12.39
N VAL A 6 -1.03 -11.57 11.30
CA VAL A 6 -2.17 -11.20 10.45
C VAL A 6 -1.73 -11.26 8.99
N GLN A 7 -2.66 -11.58 8.10
CA GLN A 7 -2.41 -11.48 6.65
C GLN A 7 -2.26 -10.02 6.24
N ILE A 8 -1.20 -9.71 5.51
CA ILE A 8 -0.90 -8.35 5.06
C ILE A 8 -1.89 -7.84 4.00
N GLY A 9 -2.66 -8.72 3.36
CA GLY A 9 -3.60 -8.37 2.30
C GLY A 9 -4.58 -7.26 2.67
N HIS A 10 -5.10 -7.27 3.90
CA HIS A 10 -6.03 -6.24 4.39
C HIS A 10 -5.40 -4.84 4.43
N ALA A 11 -4.11 -4.77 4.72
CA ALA A 11 -3.34 -3.54 4.76
C ALA A 11 -3.25 -2.88 3.37
N PHE A 12 -3.23 -3.68 2.30
CA PHE A 12 -3.10 -3.19 0.93
C PHE A 12 -4.41 -2.64 0.33
N GLU A 13 -5.57 -2.89 0.95
CA GLU A 13 -6.85 -2.35 0.45
C GLU A 13 -6.83 -0.81 0.36
N ARG A 14 -6.16 -0.15 1.32
CA ARG A 14 -6.00 1.31 1.35
C ARG A 14 -5.21 1.85 0.15
N MET A 15 -4.24 1.07 -0.36
CA MET A 15 -3.42 1.48 -1.51
C MET A 15 -4.25 1.66 -2.78
N LYS A 16 -5.31 0.87 -2.97
CA LYS A 16 -6.20 0.96 -4.14
C LYS A 16 -6.86 2.34 -4.25
N TYR A 17 -7.20 2.96 -3.13
CA TYR A 17 -7.81 4.28 -3.09
C TYR A 17 -6.75 5.36 -3.32
N VAL A 18 -5.63 5.29 -2.60
CA VAL A 18 -4.54 6.28 -2.72
C VAL A 18 -3.98 6.36 -4.13
N ILE A 19 -3.76 5.23 -4.81
CA ILE A 19 -3.29 5.22 -6.21
C ILE A 19 -4.30 5.88 -7.13
N ARG A 20 -5.58 5.54 -6.99
CA ARG A 20 -6.65 6.08 -7.83
C ARG A 20 -6.76 7.60 -7.68
N ASP A 21 -6.76 8.08 -6.44
CA ASP A 21 -6.87 9.50 -6.16
C ASP A 21 -5.65 10.26 -6.66
N THR A 22 -4.44 9.71 -6.44
CA THR A 22 -3.19 10.33 -6.90
C THR A 22 -3.09 10.34 -8.43
N ALA A 23 -3.47 9.24 -9.09
CA ALA A 23 -3.48 9.13 -10.55
C ALA A 23 -4.46 10.15 -11.17
N ASN A 24 -5.66 10.27 -10.60
CA ASN A 24 -6.65 11.27 -11.03
C ASN A 24 -6.14 12.71 -10.83
N ALA A 25 -5.58 13.01 -9.66
CA ALA A 25 -5.06 14.34 -9.34
C ALA A 25 -3.89 14.75 -10.25
N THR A 26 -3.06 13.78 -10.65
CA THR A 26 -1.89 14.00 -11.51
C THR A 26 -2.18 13.80 -13.00
N LYS A 27 -3.42 13.43 -13.36
CA LYS A 27 -3.84 13.08 -14.73
C LYS A 27 -2.98 11.96 -15.36
N LYS A 28 -2.51 11.03 -14.54
CA LYS A 28 -1.68 9.88 -14.94
C LYS A 28 -2.49 8.59 -14.96
N GLN A 29 -2.05 7.61 -15.74
CA GLN A 29 -2.62 6.26 -15.72
C GLN A 29 -1.74 5.33 -14.89
N ALA A 30 -2.33 4.60 -13.95
CA ALA A 30 -1.62 3.66 -13.09
C ALA A 30 -2.38 2.35 -12.94
N ARG A 31 -1.68 1.22 -13.01
CA ARG A 31 -2.23 -0.11 -12.73
C ARG A 31 -1.59 -0.67 -11.46
N LEU A 32 -2.39 -0.91 -10.43
CA LEU A 32 -1.93 -1.55 -9.19
C LEU A 32 -1.89 -3.08 -9.37
N VAL A 33 -0.72 -3.67 -9.13
CA VAL A 33 -0.54 -5.13 -9.02
C VAL A 33 -0.09 -5.45 -7.59
N LEU A 34 -0.83 -6.32 -6.91
CA LEU A 34 -0.50 -6.78 -5.56
C LEU A 34 -0.07 -8.25 -5.62
N MET A 35 0.98 -8.60 -4.88
CA MET A 35 1.50 -9.96 -4.78
C MET A 35 1.74 -10.32 -3.31
N GLY A 36 1.58 -11.60 -2.95
CA GLY A 36 1.88 -12.08 -1.60
C GLY A 36 0.92 -11.60 -0.51
N GLN A 37 -0.34 -11.32 -0.84
CA GLN A 37 -1.36 -10.83 0.11
C GLN A 37 -1.62 -11.78 1.29
N GLN A 38 -1.39 -13.07 1.10
CA GLN A 38 -1.51 -14.11 2.11
C GLN A 38 -0.36 -14.15 3.13
N THR A 39 0.69 -13.33 2.93
CA THR A 39 1.86 -13.31 3.81
C THR A 39 1.45 -12.87 5.21
N GLU A 40 1.81 -13.68 6.20
CA GLU A 40 1.56 -13.39 7.60
C GLU A 40 2.68 -12.55 8.21
N VAL A 41 2.32 -11.44 8.84
CA VAL A 41 3.24 -10.51 9.48
C VAL A 41 2.70 -10.13 10.85
N ASP A 42 3.58 -9.79 11.79
CA ASP A 42 3.16 -9.29 13.09
C ASP A 42 2.30 -8.02 12.95
N LYS A 43 1.16 -7.99 13.62
CA LYS A 43 0.19 -6.90 13.53
C LYS A 43 0.79 -5.54 13.88
N LEU A 44 1.66 -5.46 14.89
CA LEU A 44 2.28 -4.19 15.29
C LEU A 44 3.19 -3.66 14.17
N ILE A 45 3.87 -4.57 13.48
CA ILE A 45 4.71 -4.23 12.32
C ILE A 45 3.81 -3.75 11.18
N VAL A 46 2.75 -4.48 10.85
CA VAL A 46 1.79 -4.09 9.79
C VAL A 46 1.25 -2.69 10.06
N ASP A 47 0.72 -2.44 11.26
CA ASP A 47 0.11 -1.16 11.64
C ASP A 47 1.09 0.01 11.50
N LYS A 48 2.38 -0.19 11.83
CA LYS A 48 3.44 0.82 11.67
C LYS A 48 3.90 1.03 10.22
N MET A 49 3.78 0.01 9.37
CA MET A 49 4.24 0.05 7.99
C MET A 49 3.23 0.69 7.03
N ILE A 50 1.94 0.74 7.40
CA ILE A 50 0.88 1.24 6.50
C ILE A 50 1.20 2.63 5.94
N ASP A 51 1.39 3.62 6.80
CA ASP A 51 1.55 5.00 6.35
C ASP A 51 2.81 5.19 5.49
N PRO A 52 4.00 4.63 5.86
CA PRO A 52 5.16 4.61 4.98
C PRO A 52 4.89 3.99 3.60
N LEU A 53 4.21 2.84 3.55
CA LEU A 53 3.91 2.17 2.27
C LEU A 53 2.95 3.00 1.41
N LEU A 54 1.94 3.64 2.01
CA LEU A 54 1.05 4.56 1.30
C LEU A 54 1.82 5.76 0.73
N HIS A 55 2.80 6.28 1.47
CA HIS A 55 3.67 7.37 1.01
C HIS A 55 4.52 6.95 -0.20
N LEU A 56 5.15 5.77 -0.14
CA LEU A 56 5.95 5.24 -1.26
C LEU A 56 5.10 5.08 -2.53
N VAL A 57 3.90 4.53 -2.40
CA VAL A 57 2.98 4.35 -3.51
C VAL A 57 2.53 5.69 -4.10
N ARG A 58 2.24 6.69 -3.26
CA ARG A 58 1.92 8.05 -3.71
C ARG A 58 3.09 8.66 -4.48
N ASN A 59 4.31 8.53 -3.97
CA ASN A 59 5.50 9.08 -4.64
C ASN A 59 5.76 8.40 -5.99
N ALA A 60 5.56 7.07 -6.07
CA ALA A 60 5.68 6.34 -7.31
C ALA A 60 4.70 6.85 -8.39
N VAL A 61 3.42 7.08 -8.04
CA VAL A 61 2.43 7.63 -8.98
C VAL A 61 2.70 9.11 -9.28
N GLY A 62 2.95 9.91 -8.23
CA GLY A 62 3.10 11.34 -8.33
C GLY A 62 4.32 11.77 -9.13
N HIS A 63 5.45 11.11 -8.90
CA HIS A 63 6.75 11.51 -9.44
C HIS A 63 7.40 10.46 -10.34
N GLY A 64 7.05 9.18 -10.21
CA GLY A 64 7.71 8.09 -10.94
C GLY A 64 7.03 7.67 -12.26
N ILE A 65 5.71 7.86 -12.39
CA ILE A 65 4.98 7.59 -13.64
C ILE A 65 5.07 8.84 -14.52
N GLU A 66 5.42 8.70 -15.80
CA GLU A 66 5.43 9.77 -16.81
C GLU A 66 4.23 9.65 -17.76
#